data_AF-A0A506Q0R4-F1
#
_entry.id   AF-A0A506Q0R4-F1
#
_cell.length_a   1.000
_cell.length_b   1.000
_cell.length_c   1.000
_cell.angle_alpha   90.00
_cell.angle_beta   90.00
_cell.angle_gamma   90.00
#
_symmetry.space_group_name_H-M   'P 1'
#
loop_
_entity.id
_entity.type
_entity.pdbx_description
1 polymer ?
#
loop_
_entity_poly.entity_id
_entity_poly.type
_entity_poly.pdbx_seq_one_letter_code
_entity_poly.pdbx_strand_id
1 'polypeptide(L)'
;MFEGKKKQIINAKLKDSIKKIIEGESICYHKLNDNHNERAIKSHSIWNFGILKLLAEDNKIFWLDPKKRYKVFDEDENLFHEVLTEKATIFRGFCSDHDDKIFEPIEKNNAYKESEIQKFLYSYRAFSFQHVQSKLSKIAYEKFYREILGLYENKIFRKNEVGYIHNILIMHRIRDKRGDKIFEETKKKFHSTFALQGLDNKGFEESINENFIMRSYRLNGKIEFACSGIGDPLINTKGVRIMTKDSGFIFLNIFPQNEKESYFILGLLKKDLKVYSDIIEFFDEEYKNYLRDEKDLFLLAIQNLMINSSENIVLSKKLYSSLDSSGELEHVVNQFNGSISSNVEEQKYYQNLKQDHGFTLFI
;
A
#
# COMPACT_ATOMS: atom_id res chain seq x y z
N MET A 1 13.57 11.69 -24.35
CA MET A 1 12.69 12.48 -25.26
C MET A 1 12.59 13.95 -24.86
N PHE A 2 12.49 14.27 -23.58
CA PHE A 2 12.51 15.67 -23.12
C PHE A 2 13.85 15.98 -22.46
N GLU A 3 14.51 17.06 -22.88
CA GLU A 3 15.75 17.55 -22.30
C GLU A 3 15.65 19.06 -22.04
N GLY A 4 16.54 19.57 -21.18
CA GLY A 4 16.66 20.98 -20.86
C GLY A 4 15.35 21.62 -20.37
N LYS A 5 15.02 22.79 -20.93
CA LYS A 5 13.90 23.63 -20.48
C LYS A 5 12.54 22.92 -20.48
N LYS A 6 12.28 22.04 -21.46
CA LYS A 6 10.99 21.32 -21.53
C LYS A 6 10.84 20.30 -20.42
N LYS A 7 11.90 19.55 -20.08
CA LYS A 7 11.92 18.61 -18.94
C LYS A 7 11.66 19.37 -17.62
N GLN A 8 12.31 20.51 -17.43
CA GLN A 8 12.09 21.37 -16.26
C GLN A 8 10.64 21.85 -16.14
N ILE A 9 10.02 22.28 -17.25
CA ILE A 9 8.61 22.72 -17.27
C ILE A 9 7.68 21.56 -16.89
N ILE A 10 7.88 20.38 -17.49
CA ILE A 10 7.09 19.18 -17.18
C ILE A 10 7.16 18.85 -15.68
N ASN A 11 8.37 18.77 -15.13
CA ASN A 11 8.59 18.43 -13.72
C ASN A 11 7.98 19.48 -12.80
N ALA A 12 8.11 20.76 -13.12
CA ALA A 12 7.51 21.84 -12.35
C ALA A 12 5.97 21.78 -12.34
N LYS A 13 5.34 21.54 -13.50
CA LYS A 13 3.88 21.45 -13.63
C LYS A 13 3.31 20.23 -12.93
N LEU A 14 3.98 19.09 -13.05
CA LEU A 14 3.60 17.87 -12.35
C LEU A 14 3.69 18.04 -10.84
N LYS A 15 4.84 18.56 -10.35
CA LYS A 15 5.04 18.85 -8.92
C LYS A 15 4.00 19.83 -8.37
N ASP A 16 3.68 20.88 -9.10
CA ASP A 16 2.66 21.85 -8.70
C ASP A 16 1.25 21.23 -8.65
N SER A 17 0.90 20.40 -9.63
CA SER A 17 -0.38 19.68 -9.66
C SER A 17 -0.51 18.70 -8.49
N ILE A 18 0.53 17.91 -8.22
CA ILE A 18 0.61 16.99 -7.07
C ILE A 18 0.46 17.77 -5.77
N LYS A 19 1.25 18.84 -5.59
CA LYS A 19 1.21 19.68 -4.39
C LYS A 19 -0.20 20.20 -4.14
N LYS A 20 -0.84 20.79 -5.15
CA LYS A 20 -2.18 21.38 -5.03
C LYS A 20 -3.26 20.36 -4.69
N ILE A 21 -3.15 19.12 -5.19
CA ILE A 21 -4.18 18.10 -5.03
C ILE A 21 -3.93 17.22 -3.80
N ILE A 22 -2.72 16.72 -3.62
CA ILE A 22 -2.39 15.77 -2.54
C ILE A 22 -2.19 16.49 -1.20
N GLU A 23 -1.60 17.69 -1.20
CA GLU A 23 -1.41 18.46 0.04
C GLU A 23 -2.60 19.38 0.36
N GLY A 24 -3.53 19.51 -0.58
CA GLY A 24 -4.73 20.33 -0.48
C GLY A 24 -5.72 19.86 0.60
N GLU A 25 -6.81 20.60 0.75
CA GLU A 25 -7.89 20.20 1.65
C GLU A 25 -8.62 18.97 1.09
N SER A 26 -8.86 17.98 1.96
CA SER A 26 -9.70 16.83 1.67
C SER A 26 -10.74 16.66 2.78
N ILE A 27 -11.85 16.01 2.44
CA ILE A 27 -12.87 15.60 3.39
C ILE A 27 -12.53 14.24 3.98
N CYS A 28 -13.05 13.95 5.18
CA CYS A 28 -12.89 12.65 5.80
C CYS A 28 -13.38 11.50 4.90
N TYR A 29 -12.57 10.46 4.79
CA TYR A 29 -12.83 9.25 4.03
C TYR A 29 -13.94 8.40 4.68
N HIS A 30 -13.99 8.38 6.02
CA HIS A 30 -14.99 7.70 6.82
C HIS A 30 -16.31 8.49 6.89
N LYS A 31 -16.90 8.74 5.72
CA LYS A 31 -18.20 9.38 5.58
C LYS A 31 -19.29 8.31 5.47
N LEU A 32 -19.94 7.96 6.60
CA LEU A 32 -21.04 6.98 6.64
C LEU A 32 -22.40 7.60 6.31
N ASN A 33 -22.56 8.92 6.48
CA ASN A 33 -23.76 9.66 6.12
C ASN A 33 -23.41 10.97 5.40
N ASP A 34 -24.37 11.55 4.69
CA ASP A 34 -24.11 12.74 3.86
C ASP A 34 -23.80 14.01 4.66
N ASN A 35 -24.12 14.01 5.95
CA ASN A 35 -23.94 15.15 6.86
C ASN A 35 -22.49 15.28 7.38
N HIS A 36 -21.68 14.22 7.33
CA HIS A 36 -20.27 14.30 7.74
C HIS A 36 -19.41 14.96 6.65
N ASN A 37 -18.97 16.19 6.91
CA ASN A 37 -18.16 17.01 5.99
C ASN A 37 -16.90 17.60 6.65
N GLU A 38 -16.43 16.96 7.72
CA GLU A 38 -15.22 17.40 8.41
C GLU A 38 -13.98 17.22 7.54
N ARG A 39 -13.01 18.13 7.75
CA ARG A 39 -11.73 18.12 7.03
C ARG A 39 -10.87 16.98 7.53
N ALA A 40 -10.23 16.27 6.60
CA ALA A 40 -9.24 15.28 6.94
C ALA A 40 -7.93 15.94 7.40
N ILE A 41 -7.39 15.41 8.49
CA ILE A 41 -6.08 15.77 9.03
C ILE A 41 -4.99 14.95 8.34
N LYS A 42 -3.74 15.20 8.72
CA LYS A 42 -2.62 14.34 8.33
C LYS A 42 -2.59 13.13 9.27
N SER A 43 -3.08 12.01 8.80
CA SER A 43 -3.07 10.73 9.51
C SER A 43 -1.91 9.88 9.03
N HIS A 44 -1.30 9.10 9.92
CA HIS A 44 -0.38 8.04 9.54
C HIS A 44 -1.17 6.80 9.13
N SER A 45 -0.73 6.04 8.13
CA SER A 45 -1.29 4.70 7.86
C SER A 45 -0.63 3.61 8.68
N ILE A 46 0.59 3.84 9.16
CA ILE A 46 1.29 2.97 10.12
C ILE A 46 1.49 3.75 11.42
N TRP A 47 1.09 3.17 12.55
CA TRP A 47 1.06 3.88 13.85
C TRP A 47 2.43 4.46 14.23
N ASN A 48 2.51 5.79 14.30
CA ASN A 48 3.77 6.50 14.50
C ASN A 48 4.40 6.23 15.88
N PHE A 49 3.61 6.32 16.96
CA PHE A 49 4.12 6.24 18.33
C PHE A 49 4.45 4.82 18.80
N GLY A 50 4.04 3.78 18.05
CA GLY A 50 4.42 2.40 18.32
C GLY A 50 5.29 1.84 17.20
N ILE A 51 4.67 1.38 16.12
CA ILE A 51 5.34 0.64 15.04
C ILE A 51 6.51 1.43 14.43
N LEU A 52 6.30 2.71 14.07
CA LEU A 52 7.39 3.49 13.46
C LEU A 52 8.50 3.81 14.47
N LYS A 53 8.17 4.07 15.74
CA LYS A 53 9.18 4.28 16.79
C LYS A 53 10.00 3.02 17.08
N LEU A 54 9.40 1.84 17.00
CA LEU A 54 10.12 0.57 17.16
C LEU A 54 11.18 0.35 16.08
N LEU A 55 10.95 0.87 14.87
CA LEU A 55 11.85 0.76 13.72
C LEU A 55 12.86 1.92 13.59
N ALA A 56 12.63 3.02 14.28
CA ALA A 56 13.37 4.25 14.06
C ALA A 56 14.69 4.31 14.83
N GLU A 57 15.71 4.84 14.17
CA GLU A 57 16.95 5.31 14.79
C GLU A 57 16.96 6.85 14.66
N ASP A 58 17.16 7.58 15.76
CA ASP A 58 17.10 9.06 15.77
C ASP A 58 15.84 9.66 15.13
N ASN A 59 14.69 9.01 15.32
CA ASN A 59 13.41 9.36 14.70
C ASN A 59 13.40 9.30 13.17
N LYS A 60 14.32 8.55 12.57
CA LYS A 60 14.43 8.36 11.12
C LYS A 60 14.21 6.90 10.75
N ILE A 61 13.62 6.72 9.57
CA ILE A 61 13.38 5.43 8.92
C ILE A 61 13.55 5.58 7.41
N PHE A 62 13.67 4.47 6.70
CA PHE A 62 13.65 4.45 5.24
C PHE A 62 12.24 4.12 4.75
N TRP A 63 11.65 4.98 3.94
CA TRP A 63 10.28 4.80 3.45
C TRP A 63 10.26 4.73 1.93
N LEU A 64 9.57 3.71 1.43
CA LEU A 64 9.08 3.67 0.07
C LEU A 64 7.93 4.68 -0.03
N ASP A 65 8.20 5.90 -0.48
CA ASP A 65 7.21 6.97 -0.54
C ASP A 65 6.43 6.91 -1.87
N PRO A 66 5.12 6.57 -1.86
CA PRO A 66 4.30 6.57 -3.08
C PRO A 66 4.29 7.94 -3.76
N LYS A 67 4.55 9.03 -3.02
CA LYS A 67 4.55 10.38 -3.57
C LYS A 67 5.70 10.62 -4.54
N LYS A 68 6.78 9.85 -4.43
CA LYS A 68 7.90 9.93 -5.36
C LYS A 68 7.64 9.20 -6.67
N ARG A 69 6.70 8.26 -6.69
CA ARG A 69 6.17 7.65 -7.92
C ARG A 69 5.44 8.64 -8.83
N TYR A 70 4.95 9.75 -8.27
CA TYR A 70 4.34 10.81 -9.06
C TYR A 70 5.34 11.62 -9.89
N LYS A 71 6.62 11.23 -9.84
CA LYS A 71 7.67 11.84 -10.64
C LYS A 71 8.02 10.96 -11.83
N VAL A 72 7.04 10.76 -12.71
CA VAL A 72 7.16 9.99 -13.97
C VAL A 72 8.30 10.46 -14.90
N PHE A 73 8.89 11.62 -14.59
CA PHE A 73 9.94 12.29 -15.34
C PHE A 73 11.18 12.61 -14.48
N ASP A 74 11.27 12.06 -13.27
CA ASP A 74 12.46 12.14 -12.41
C ASP A 74 13.33 10.90 -12.58
N GLU A 75 14.63 11.08 -12.33
CA GLU A 75 15.68 10.06 -12.48
C GLU A 75 16.15 9.56 -11.12
N ASP A 76 15.37 9.78 -10.05
CA ASP A 76 15.66 9.25 -8.71
C ASP A 76 15.46 7.73 -8.73
N GLU A 77 16.56 6.99 -8.95
CA GLU A 77 16.58 5.52 -8.99
C GLU A 77 16.45 4.90 -7.59
N ASN A 78 16.56 5.69 -6.53
CA ASN A 78 16.45 5.17 -5.16
C ASN A 78 14.99 4.85 -4.84
N LEU A 79 14.74 3.60 -4.47
CA LEU A 79 13.41 3.14 -4.10
C LEU A 79 12.98 3.59 -2.69
N PHE A 80 13.92 3.60 -1.74
CA PHE A 80 13.69 3.98 -0.36
C PHE A 80 14.42 5.27 -0.02
N HIS A 81 13.82 6.09 0.84
CA HIS A 81 14.43 7.35 1.28
C HIS A 81 14.34 7.53 2.78
N GLU A 82 15.41 8.06 3.35
CA GLU A 82 15.42 8.46 4.75
C GLU A 82 14.41 9.60 4.99
N VAL A 83 13.50 9.38 5.93
CA VAL A 83 12.47 10.34 6.34
C VAL A 83 12.31 10.32 7.87
N LEU A 84 11.85 11.43 8.42
CA LEU A 84 11.43 11.47 9.82
C LEU A 84 10.15 10.63 10.01
N THR A 85 10.00 9.94 11.14
CA THR A 85 8.79 9.12 11.41
C THR A 85 7.51 9.96 11.38
N GLU A 86 7.59 11.24 11.78
CA GLU A 86 6.48 12.19 11.72
C GLU A 86 6.05 12.56 10.28
N LYS A 87 6.81 12.17 9.25
CA LYS A 87 6.52 12.44 7.83
C LYS A 87 6.20 11.18 7.03
N ALA A 88 6.63 10.03 7.52
CA ALA A 88 6.41 8.74 6.86
C ALA A 88 4.95 8.33 6.91
N THR A 89 4.46 7.65 5.88
CA THR A 89 3.13 7.02 5.82
C THR A 89 1.95 8.00 5.96
N ILE A 90 2.20 9.31 5.86
CA ILE A 90 1.17 10.34 6.04
C ILE A 90 0.30 10.50 4.80
N PHE A 91 -1.01 10.48 5.03
CA PHE A 91 -2.05 10.82 4.06
C PHE A 91 -3.19 11.60 4.71
N ARG A 92 -4.02 12.27 3.90
CA ARG A 92 -5.20 13.01 4.38
C ARG A 92 -6.48 12.19 4.24
N GLY A 93 -6.60 11.17 5.09
CA GLY A 93 -7.70 10.21 5.08
C GLY A 93 -8.82 10.51 6.05
N PHE A 94 -8.52 10.81 7.31
CA PHE A 94 -9.53 10.86 8.39
C PHE A 94 -9.59 12.23 9.04
N CYS A 95 -10.76 12.63 9.58
CA CYS A 95 -10.83 13.78 10.47
C CYS A 95 -10.24 13.39 11.84
N SER A 96 -9.95 14.38 12.68
CA SER A 96 -9.35 14.13 14.01
C SER A 96 -10.18 13.14 14.83
N ASP A 97 -11.50 13.27 14.80
CA ASP A 97 -12.42 12.43 15.57
C ASP A 97 -12.39 10.96 15.12
N HIS A 98 -12.46 10.71 13.81
CA HIS A 98 -12.43 9.35 13.28
C HIS A 98 -11.03 8.73 13.37
N ASP A 99 -9.97 9.51 13.17
CA ASP A 99 -8.59 9.00 13.32
C ASP A 99 -8.35 8.49 14.75
N ASP A 100 -8.76 9.25 15.76
CA ASP A 100 -8.57 8.87 17.16
C ASP A 100 -9.50 7.71 17.60
N LYS A 101 -10.80 7.80 17.30
CA LYS A 101 -11.80 6.86 17.83
C LYS A 101 -11.80 5.51 17.10
N ILE A 102 -11.66 5.50 15.78
CA ILE A 102 -11.74 4.24 15.00
C ILE A 102 -10.49 3.39 15.20
N PHE A 103 -9.32 4.03 15.26
CA PHE A 103 -8.04 3.31 15.30
C PHE A 103 -7.48 3.11 16.71
N GLU A 104 -8.12 3.65 17.75
CA GLU A 104 -7.76 3.39 19.14
C GLU A 104 -7.45 1.91 19.44
N PRO A 105 -8.26 0.91 18.99
CA PRO A 105 -7.97 -0.50 19.29
C PRO A 105 -6.66 -1.05 18.71
N ILE A 106 -6.07 -0.39 17.71
CA ILE A 106 -4.77 -0.73 17.09
C ILE A 106 -3.69 0.33 17.38
N GLU A 107 -3.98 1.29 18.26
CA GLU A 107 -3.08 2.36 18.68
C GLU A 107 -3.08 2.52 20.21
N LYS A 108 -2.63 3.67 20.73
CA LYS A 108 -2.66 4.06 22.15
C LYS A 108 -2.10 2.99 23.10
N ASN A 109 -1.04 2.30 22.69
CA ASN A 109 -0.38 1.20 23.44
C ASN A 109 -1.26 -0.03 23.67
N ASN A 110 -2.32 -0.22 22.88
CA ASN A 110 -3.04 -1.47 22.86
C ASN A 110 -2.16 -2.55 22.25
N ALA A 111 -1.93 -3.64 23.00
CA ALA A 111 -1.29 -4.82 22.47
C ALA A 111 -2.14 -5.40 21.33
N TYR A 112 -1.50 -5.84 20.25
CA TYR A 112 -2.14 -6.65 19.24
C TYR A 112 -2.48 -8.02 19.85
N LYS A 113 -3.77 -8.35 19.87
CA LYS A 113 -4.36 -9.56 20.46
C LYS A 113 -4.99 -10.45 19.39
N GLU A 114 -4.71 -10.18 18.12
CA GLU A 114 -5.24 -10.95 16.99
C GLU A 114 -6.77 -11.01 16.95
N SER A 115 -7.46 -9.99 17.50
CA SER A 115 -8.92 -9.91 17.42
C SER A 115 -9.39 -9.59 15.99
N GLU A 116 -10.61 -10.00 15.65
CA GLU A 116 -11.19 -9.69 14.33
C GLU A 116 -11.30 -8.18 14.12
N ILE A 117 -11.63 -7.43 15.18
CA ILE A 117 -11.66 -5.97 15.15
C ILE A 117 -10.28 -5.40 14.78
N GLN A 118 -9.20 -5.85 15.42
CA GLN A 118 -7.86 -5.32 15.12
C GLN A 118 -7.43 -5.67 13.69
N LYS A 119 -7.64 -6.91 13.24
CA LYS A 119 -7.38 -7.33 11.84
C LYS A 119 -8.16 -6.49 10.83
N PHE A 120 -9.43 -6.24 11.13
CA PHE A 120 -10.30 -5.39 10.31
C PHE A 120 -9.80 -3.95 10.24
N LEU A 121 -9.42 -3.35 11.37
CA LEU A 121 -8.93 -1.97 11.42
C LEU A 121 -7.60 -1.77 10.69
N TYR A 122 -6.64 -2.69 10.85
CA TYR A 122 -5.40 -2.68 10.07
C TYR A 122 -5.68 -2.75 8.56
N SER A 123 -6.60 -3.64 8.15
CA SER A 123 -7.01 -3.79 6.76
C SER A 123 -7.74 -2.55 6.23
N TYR A 124 -8.62 -1.94 7.02
CA TYR A 124 -9.33 -0.71 6.67
C TYR A 124 -8.38 0.47 6.49
N ARG A 125 -7.37 0.60 7.35
CA ARG A 125 -6.38 1.68 7.27
C ARG A 125 -5.50 1.55 6.03
N ALA A 126 -4.99 0.34 5.76
CA ALA A 126 -4.23 0.02 4.54
C ALA A 126 -5.04 0.34 3.27
N PHE A 127 -6.29 -0.13 3.23
CA PHE A 127 -7.19 0.11 2.10
C PHE A 127 -7.50 1.60 1.90
N SER A 128 -7.81 2.30 2.98
CA SER A 128 -8.15 3.74 2.93
C SER A 128 -6.96 4.57 2.46
N PHE A 129 -5.74 4.24 2.92
CA PHE A 129 -4.51 4.86 2.43
C PHE A 129 -4.38 4.71 0.91
N GLN A 130 -4.42 3.48 0.40
CA GLN A 130 -4.22 3.23 -1.04
C GLN A 130 -5.33 3.86 -1.88
N HIS A 131 -6.60 3.77 -1.44
CA HIS A 131 -7.72 4.34 -2.18
C HIS A 131 -7.63 5.88 -2.24
N VAL A 132 -7.37 6.54 -1.12
CA VAL A 132 -7.21 8.01 -1.08
C VAL A 132 -6.04 8.44 -1.97
N GLN A 133 -4.88 7.78 -1.84
CA GLN A 133 -3.71 8.08 -2.65
C GLN A 133 -4.00 7.89 -4.14
N SER A 134 -4.55 6.75 -4.55
CA SER A 134 -4.93 6.46 -5.94
C SER A 134 -5.87 7.52 -6.53
N LYS A 135 -6.92 7.88 -5.79
CA LYS A 135 -7.89 8.89 -6.20
C LYS A 135 -7.26 10.28 -6.37
N LEU A 136 -6.46 10.72 -5.40
CA LEU A 136 -5.78 12.02 -5.47
C LEU A 136 -4.74 12.05 -6.58
N SER A 137 -4.04 10.94 -6.83
CA SER A 137 -3.08 10.80 -7.94
C SER A 137 -3.75 11.03 -9.28
N LYS A 138 -4.88 10.38 -9.52
CA LYS A 138 -5.66 10.51 -10.75
C LYS A 138 -6.06 11.96 -10.99
N ILE A 139 -6.57 12.64 -9.97
CA ILE A 139 -6.96 14.06 -10.06
C ILE A 139 -5.73 14.94 -10.33
N ALA A 140 -4.60 14.67 -9.67
CA ALA A 140 -3.35 15.41 -9.88
C ALA A 140 -2.84 15.26 -11.33
N TYR A 141 -2.85 14.04 -11.88
CA TYR A 141 -2.42 13.81 -13.25
C TYR A 141 -3.38 14.38 -14.29
N GLU A 142 -4.69 14.32 -14.06
CA GLU A 142 -5.67 14.98 -14.93
C GLU A 142 -5.47 16.49 -14.97
N LYS A 143 -5.20 17.10 -13.81
CA LYS A 143 -4.86 18.52 -13.72
C LYS A 143 -3.57 18.85 -14.47
N PHE A 144 -2.50 18.08 -14.22
CA PHE A 144 -1.23 18.22 -14.91
C PHE A 144 -1.41 18.14 -16.44
N TYR A 145 -2.19 17.16 -16.92
CA TYR A 145 -2.44 17.01 -18.35
C TYR A 145 -3.16 18.22 -18.96
N ARG A 146 -4.14 18.80 -18.25
CA ARG A 146 -4.80 20.04 -18.67
C ARG A 146 -3.81 21.21 -18.78
N GLU A 147 -2.87 21.32 -17.85
CA GLU A 147 -1.82 22.33 -17.91
C GLU A 147 -0.89 22.13 -19.12
N ILE A 148 -0.56 20.88 -19.45
CA ILE A 148 0.22 20.54 -20.66
C ILE A 148 -0.55 20.90 -21.94
N LEU A 149 -1.87 20.66 -22.00
CA LEU A 149 -2.70 21.06 -23.14
C LEU A 149 -2.70 22.59 -23.35
N GLY A 150 -2.77 23.38 -22.27
CA GLY A 150 -2.64 24.84 -22.39
C GLY A 150 -1.26 25.28 -22.89
N LEU A 151 -0.19 24.56 -22.59
CA LEU A 151 1.14 24.84 -23.13
C LEU A 151 1.29 24.43 -24.60
N TYR A 152 0.53 23.43 -25.05
CA TYR A 152 0.41 23.08 -26.47
C TYR A 152 -0.31 24.17 -27.26
N GLU A 153 -1.41 24.72 -26.75
CA GLU A 153 -2.13 25.85 -27.36
C GLU A 153 -1.22 27.07 -27.52
N ASN A 154 -0.34 27.31 -26.54
CA ASN A 154 0.68 28.36 -26.57
C ASN A 154 1.94 28.00 -27.37
N LYS A 155 1.93 26.91 -28.16
CA LYS A 155 3.03 26.44 -29.03
C LYS A 155 4.36 26.13 -28.30
N ILE A 156 4.33 25.94 -26.98
CA ILE A 156 5.51 25.53 -26.20
C ILE A 156 5.79 24.03 -26.41
N PHE A 157 4.74 23.23 -26.50
CA PHE A 157 4.80 21.80 -26.85
C PHE A 157 4.25 21.53 -28.24
N ARG A 158 4.79 20.49 -28.90
CA ARG A 158 4.29 19.96 -30.17
C ARG A 158 3.27 18.84 -29.94
N LYS A 159 2.44 18.56 -30.94
CA LYS A 159 1.38 17.53 -30.86
C LYS A 159 1.92 16.14 -30.49
N ASN A 160 3.05 15.74 -31.07
CA ASN A 160 3.71 14.46 -30.76
C ASN A 160 4.25 14.39 -29.32
N GLU A 161 4.75 15.50 -28.80
CA GLU A 161 5.23 15.61 -27.41
C GLU A 161 4.07 15.46 -26.42
N VAL A 162 2.94 16.11 -26.68
CA VAL A 162 1.72 15.97 -25.88
C VAL A 162 1.18 14.55 -25.97
N GLY A 163 1.19 13.94 -27.16
CA GLY A 163 0.79 12.54 -27.36
C GLY A 163 1.65 11.56 -26.56
N TYR A 164 2.96 11.81 -26.49
CA TYR A 164 3.86 11.01 -25.66
C TYR A 164 3.55 11.14 -24.17
N ILE A 165 3.33 12.36 -23.67
CA ILE A 165 2.89 12.59 -22.28
C ILE A 165 1.55 11.88 -22.02
N HIS A 166 0.59 11.98 -22.94
CA HIS A 166 -0.69 11.32 -22.82
C HIS A 166 -0.56 9.80 -22.69
N ASN A 167 0.30 9.18 -23.50
CA ASN A 167 0.55 7.74 -23.44
C ASN A 167 1.15 7.35 -22.09
N ILE A 168 2.16 8.07 -21.61
CA ILE A 168 2.74 7.87 -20.27
C ILE A 168 1.66 7.89 -19.19
N LEU A 169 0.77 8.88 -19.23
CA LEU A 169 -0.32 9.05 -18.28
C LEU A 169 -1.35 7.91 -18.34
N ILE A 170 -1.64 7.38 -19.54
CA ILE A 170 -2.48 6.17 -19.70
C ILE A 170 -1.81 4.96 -19.03
N MET A 171 -0.50 4.78 -19.22
CA MET A 171 0.25 3.67 -18.61
C MET A 171 0.21 3.71 -17.08
N HIS A 172 0.13 4.92 -16.48
CA HIS A 172 -0.01 5.13 -15.03
C HIS A 172 -1.45 4.94 -14.51
N ARG A 173 -2.28 4.16 -15.22
CA ARG A 173 -3.60 3.69 -14.76
C ARG A 173 -4.60 4.79 -14.36
N ILE A 174 -4.45 6.03 -14.84
CA ILE A 174 -5.43 7.11 -14.62
C ILE A 174 -6.85 6.69 -15.03
N ARG A 175 -6.98 5.70 -15.93
CA ARG A 175 -8.25 5.19 -16.44
C ARG A 175 -8.54 3.72 -16.07
N ASP A 176 -8.00 3.22 -14.97
CA ASP A 176 -8.34 1.86 -14.49
C ASP A 176 -9.77 1.79 -13.93
N LYS A 177 -10.72 1.61 -14.84
CA LYS A 177 -12.15 1.47 -14.50
C LYS A 177 -12.44 0.25 -13.61
N ARG A 178 -11.65 -0.83 -13.73
CA ARG A 178 -11.79 -2.02 -12.89
C ARG A 178 -11.36 -1.68 -11.46
N GLY A 179 -10.17 -1.10 -11.31
CA GLY A 179 -9.66 -0.63 -10.02
C GLY A 179 -10.64 0.32 -9.33
N ASP A 180 -11.14 1.34 -10.04
CA ASP A 180 -12.14 2.29 -9.51
C ASP A 180 -13.40 1.58 -8.99
N LYS A 181 -13.95 0.63 -9.77
CA LYS A 181 -15.11 -0.18 -9.37
C LYS A 181 -14.82 -0.98 -8.11
N ILE A 182 -13.68 -1.69 -8.08
CA ILE A 182 -13.30 -2.54 -6.94
C ILE A 182 -13.08 -1.70 -5.68
N PHE A 183 -12.42 -0.54 -5.78
CA PHE A 183 -12.24 0.39 -4.67
C PHE A 183 -13.59 0.83 -4.11
N GLU A 184 -14.54 1.27 -4.95
CA GLU A 184 -15.85 1.71 -4.45
C GLU A 184 -16.68 0.57 -3.85
N GLU A 185 -16.65 -0.63 -4.43
CA GLU A 185 -17.31 -1.82 -3.84
C GLU A 185 -16.71 -2.21 -2.48
N THR A 186 -15.37 -2.23 -2.39
CA THR A 186 -14.66 -2.60 -1.17
C THR A 186 -14.88 -1.54 -0.08
N LYS A 187 -14.87 -0.26 -0.44
CA LYS A 187 -15.19 0.85 0.46
C LYS A 187 -16.60 0.71 1.03
N LYS A 188 -17.59 0.46 0.16
CA LYS A 188 -18.98 0.23 0.60
C LYS A 188 -19.06 -0.93 1.59
N LYS A 189 -18.29 -2.00 1.36
CA LYS A 189 -18.29 -3.14 2.26
C LYS A 189 -17.73 -2.79 3.64
N PHE A 190 -16.54 -2.16 3.73
CA PHE A 190 -16.00 -1.65 4.99
C PHE A 190 -16.99 -0.72 5.70
N HIS A 191 -17.57 0.26 4.99
CA HIS A 191 -18.50 1.23 5.56
C HIS A 191 -19.79 0.57 6.07
N SER A 192 -20.33 -0.42 5.35
CA SER A 192 -21.50 -1.17 5.81
C SER A 192 -21.23 -1.97 7.07
N THR A 193 -20.02 -2.51 7.23
CA THR A 193 -19.61 -3.22 8.46
C THR A 193 -19.48 -2.24 9.64
N PHE A 194 -18.97 -1.02 9.41
CA PHE A 194 -18.98 0.04 10.42
C PHE A 194 -20.37 0.58 10.77
N ALA A 195 -21.31 0.63 9.83
CA ALA A 195 -22.68 1.06 10.14
C ALA A 195 -23.38 0.14 11.15
N LEU A 196 -22.85 -1.07 11.33
CA LEU A 196 -23.29 -2.05 12.32
C LEU A 196 -22.48 -1.99 13.63
N GLN A 197 -21.54 -1.03 13.78
CA GLN A 197 -20.77 -0.79 15.01
C GLN A 197 -21.64 -0.35 16.21
N GLY A 198 -22.92 -0.02 15.98
CA GLY A 198 -23.90 0.12 17.05
C GLY A 198 -24.29 -1.18 17.77
N LEU A 199 -23.81 -2.34 17.27
CA LEU A 199 -23.88 -3.63 17.96
C LEU A 199 -22.85 -3.69 19.10
N ASP A 200 -23.03 -4.63 20.03
CA ASP A 200 -21.95 -4.97 20.95
C ASP A 200 -20.72 -5.52 20.19
N ASN A 201 -19.57 -5.64 20.86
CA ASN A 201 -18.34 -6.12 20.22
C ASN A 201 -18.55 -7.46 19.52
N LYS A 202 -19.39 -8.34 20.07
CA LYS A 202 -19.67 -9.66 19.50
C LYS A 202 -20.41 -9.54 18.17
N GLY A 203 -21.47 -8.74 18.10
CA GLY A 203 -22.20 -8.50 16.86
C GLY A 203 -21.34 -7.84 15.79
N PHE A 204 -20.40 -6.97 16.19
CA PHE A 204 -19.44 -6.38 15.24
C PHE A 204 -18.47 -7.43 14.68
N GLU A 205 -17.93 -8.31 15.52
CA GLU A 205 -17.07 -9.41 15.09
C GLU A 205 -17.81 -10.41 14.17
N GLU A 206 -19.06 -10.73 14.48
CA GLU A 206 -19.92 -11.56 13.62
C GLU A 206 -20.07 -10.91 12.23
N SER A 207 -20.35 -9.61 12.17
CA SER A 207 -20.44 -8.87 10.90
C SER A 207 -19.13 -8.85 10.12
N ILE A 208 -17.98 -8.73 10.80
CA ILE A 208 -16.66 -8.83 10.16
C ILE A 208 -16.52 -10.22 9.53
N ASN A 209 -16.80 -11.30 10.26
CA ASN A 209 -16.68 -12.69 9.80
C ASN A 209 -17.67 -13.07 8.68
N GLU A 210 -18.81 -12.40 8.59
CA GLU A 210 -19.76 -12.54 7.49
C GLU A 210 -19.21 -11.95 6.18
N ASN A 211 -18.38 -10.92 6.26
CA ASN A 211 -18.01 -10.09 5.12
C ASN A 211 -16.56 -10.24 4.69
N PHE A 212 -15.68 -10.65 5.59
CA PHE A 212 -14.24 -10.72 5.42
C PHE A 212 -13.69 -12.08 5.83
N ILE A 213 -12.57 -12.46 5.23
CA ILE A 213 -11.70 -13.51 5.71
C ILE A 213 -10.43 -12.81 6.17
N MET A 214 -10.13 -12.92 7.47
CA MET A 214 -8.93 -12.33 8.05
C MET A 214 -8.06 -13.43 8.68
N ARG A 215 -6.76 -13.36 8.42
CA ARG A 215 -5.73 -14.22 9.00
C ARG A 215 -4.68 -13.35 9.68
N SER A 216 -4.13 -13.88 10.77
CA SER A 216 -3.01 -13.31 11.49
C SER A 216 -2.03 -14.44 11.75
N TYR A 217 -0.75 -14.15 11.54
CA TYR A 217 0.36 -15.06 11.76
C TYR A 217 1.38 -14.38 12.65
N ARG A 218 1.71 -15.00 13.78
CA ARG A 218 2.69 -14.49 14.74
C ARG A 218 4.09 -14.93 14.31
N LEU A 219 5.00 -13.96 14.24
CA LEU A 219 6.41 -14.18 13.94
C LEU A 219 7.24 -14.04 15.21
N ASN A 220 8.22 -14.93 15.36
CA ASN A 220 9.20 -14.89 16.42
C ASN A 220 10.19 -13.75 16.18
N GLY A 221 10.38 -12.92 17.21
CA GLY A 221 11.29 -11.79 17.17
C GLY A 221 10.71 -10.54 16.51
N LYS A 222 11.45 -9.45 16.67
CA LYS A 222 11.21 -8.19 15.98
C LYS A 222 11.71 -8.25 14.55
N ILE A 223 10.85 -7.91 13.61
CA ILE A 223 11.24 -7.61 12.23
C ILE A 223 11.69 -6.15 12.11
N GLU A 224 12.56 -5.89 11.14
CA GLU A 224 13.18 -4.58 10.90
C GLU A 224 12.47 -3.77 9.80
N PHE A 225 11.20 -4.11 9.53
CA PHE A 225 10.35 -3.40 8.57
C PHE A 225 8.88 -3.43 8.99
N ALA A 226 8.09 -2.54 8.40
CA ALA A 226 6.64 -2.63 8.47
C ALA A 226 6.03 -2.28 7.12
N CYS A 227 4.82 -2.77 6.90
CA CYS A 227 4.06 -2.44 5.71
C CYS A 227 2.57 -2.41 6.01
N SER A 228 1.86 -1.51 5.34
CA SER A 228 0.41 -1.43 5.34
C SER A 228 -0.08 -1.12 3.93
N GLY A 229 -0.63 -2.12 3.23
CA GLY A 229 -1.00 -2.00 1.82
C GLY A 229 -2.08 -2.98 1.36
N ILE A 230 -2.37 -2.97 0.07
CA ILE A 230 -3.35 -3.86 -0.57
C ILE A 230 -2.79 -4.42 -1.87
N GLY A 231 -3.07 -5.69 -2.18
CA GLY A 231 -2.59 -6.35 -3.39
C GLY A 231 -3.72 -6.75 -4.35
N ASP A 232 -3.41 -6.84 -5.64
CA ASP A 232 -4.23 -7.52 -6.67
C ASP A 232 -3.36 -8.61 -7.33
N PRO A 233 -3.14 -9.76 -6.65
CA PRO A 233 -2.29 -10.82 -7.18
C PRO A 233 -2.81 -11.33 -8.52
N LEU A 234 -1.95 -11.35 -9.54
CA LEU A 234 -2.28 -11.84 -10.88
C LEU A 234 -1.82 -13.27 -11.09
N ILE A 235 -1.00 -13.79 -10.18
CA ILE A 235 -0.45 -15.15 -10.21
C ILE A 235 -0.69 -15.80 -8.85
N ASN A 236 -1.09 -17.07 -8.91
CA ASN A 236 -1.32 -17.89 -7.75
C ASN A 236 -0.03 -18.58 -7.26
N THR A 237 -0.12 -19.31 -6.17
CA THR A 237 1.02 -20.03 -5.55
C THR A 237 1.62 -21.16 -6.41
N LYS A 238 1.04 -21.44 -7.58
CA LYS A 238 1.47 -22.44 -8.57
C LYS A 238 2.03 -21.79 -9.84
N GLY A 239 2.19 -20.46 -9.88
CA GLY A 239 2.66 -19.75 -11.07
C GLY A 239 1.58 -19.58 -12.15
N VAL A 240 0.32 -19.88 -11.85
CA VAL A 240 -0.79 -19.80 -12.80
C VAL A 240 -1.51 -18.47 -12.66
N ARG A 241 -1.88 -17.86 -13.80
CA ARG A 241 -2.60 -16.59 -13.83
C ARG A 241 -3.98 -16.69 -13.16
N ILE A 242 -4.26 -15.76 -12.25
CA ILE A 242 -5.55 -15.60 -11.60
C ILE A 242 -6.47 -14.76 -12.50
N MET A 243 -7.71 -15.22 -12.67
CA MET A 243 -8.74 -14.45 -13.38
C MET A 243 -9.40 -13.46 -12.41
N THR A 244 -8.92 -12.23 -12.40
CA THR A 244 -9.31 -11.23 -11.40
C THR A 244 -10.47 -10.31 -11.79
N LYS A 245 -11.23 -10.65 -12.85
CA LYS A 245 -12.20 -9.76 -13.51
C LYS A 245 -13.15 -9.03 -12.53
N ASP A 246 -13.65 -9.76 -11.52
CA ASP A 246 -14.56 -9.23 -10.50
C ASP A 246 -14.04 -9.47 -9.06
N SER A 247 -12.79 -9.90 -8.90
CA SER A 247 -12.18 -10.10 -7.58
C SER A 247 -11.65 -8.80 -7.00
N GLY A 248 -11.79 -8.66 -5.68
CA GLY A 248 -11.26 -7.55 -4.91
C GLY A 248 -9.77 -7.64 -4.62
N PHE A 249 -9.33 -6.80 -3.68
CA PHE A 249 -7.96 -6.77 -3.19
C PHE A 249 -7.76 -7.74 -2.03
N ILE A 250 -6.51 -8.17 -1.85
CA ILE A 250 -6.04 -8.67 -0.56
C ILE A 250 -5.54 -7.50 0.29
N PHE A 251 -5.74 -7.55 1.61
CA PHE A 251 -5.27 -6.57 2.57
C PHE A 251 -4.05 -7.13 3.30
N LEU A 252 -2.99 -6.33 3.39
CA LEU A 252 -1.69 -6.79 3.87
C LEU A 252 -1.14 -5.83 4.92
N ASN A 253 -0.84 -6.36 6.09
CA ASN A 253 -0.10 -5.62 7.11
C ASN A 253 0.97 -6.51 7.71
N ILE A 254 2.17 -5.96 7.90
CA ILE A 254 3.22 -6.62 8.68
C ILE A 254 3.89 -5.58 9.56
N PHE A 255 4.13 -5.90 10.82
CA PHE A 255 4.73 -4.96 11.76
C PHE A 255 5.35 -5.66 12.98
N PRO A 256 6.41 -5.09 13.57
CA PRO A 256 6.86 -5.47 14.90
C PRO A 256 5.89 -4.96 15.96
N GLN A 257 5.55 -5.81 16.93
CA GLN A 257 4.78 -5.41 18.11
C GLN A 257 5.72 -5.00 19.25
N ASN A 258 6.83 -5.72 19.41
CA ASN A 258 7.89 -5.48 20.38
C ASN A 258 9.14 -6.30 19.98
N GLU A 259 10.17 -6.30 20.83
CA GLU A 259 11.44 -7.03 20.57
C GLU A 259 11.28 -8.55 20.43
N LYS A 260 10.18 -9.13 20.92
CA LYS A 260 9.95 -10.59 20.96
C LYS A 260 9.03 -11.09 19.86
N GLU A 261 8.21 -10.24 19.27
CA GLU A 261 7.17 -10.70 18.35
C GLU A 261 6.77 -9.64 17.32
N SER A 262 6.42 -10.15 16.15
CA SER A 262 5.88 -9.41 15.02
C SER A 262 4.66 -10.13 14.48
N TYR A 263 3.86 -9.46 13.66
CA TYR A 263 2.64 -10.04 13.11
C TYR A 263 2.52 -9.76 11.62
N PHE A 264 2.03 -10.75 10.90
CA PHE A 264 1.59 -10.64 9.52
C PHE A 264 0.07 -10.87 9.43
N ILE A 265 -0.64 -9.91 8.84
CA ILE A 265 -2.08 -9.94 8.63
C ILE A 265 -2.35 -10.04 7.14
N LEU A 266 -3.16 -11.03 6.78
CA LEU A 266 -3.64 -11.26 5.43
C LEU A 266 -5.18 -11.28 5.44
N GLY A 267 -5.79 -10.38 4.68
CA GLY A 267 -7.24 -10.23 4.62
C GLY A 267 -7.79 -10.22 3.20
N LEU A 268 -9.07 -10.52 3.03
CA LEU A 268 -9.82 -10.32 1.79
C LEU A 268 -11.33 -10.26 2.06
N LEU A 269 -12.10 -9.78 1.08
CA LEU A 269 -13.57 -9.88 1.15
C LEU A 269 -13.98 -11.34 0.97
N LYS A 270 -14.93 -11.82 1.76
CA LYS A 270 -15.38 -13.22 1.73
C LYS A 270 -15.87 -13.68 0.34
N LYS A 271 -16.43 -12.76 -0.45
CA LYS A 271 -16.82 -13.02 -1.86
C LYS A 271 -15.64 -13.44 -2.76
N ASP A 272 -14.43 -13.02 -2.41
CA ASP A 272 -13.20 -13.24 -3.19
C ASP A 272 -12.45 -14.50 -2.74
N LEU A 273 -12.94 -15.21 -1.71
CA LEU A 273 -12.29 -16.42 -1.19
C LEU A 273 -12.08 -17.46 -2.27
N LYS A 274 -13.03 -17.67 -3.18
CA LYS A 274 -12.88 -18.64 -4.27
C LYS A 274 -11.72 -18.31 -5.21
N VAL A 275 -11.37 -17.03 -5.35
CA VAL A 275 -10.32 -16.57 -6.26
C VAL A 275 -8.95 -16.64 -5.59
N TYR A 276 -8.88 -16.38 -4.29
CA TYR A 276 -7.63 -16.31 -3.53
C TYR A 276 -7.46 -17.45 -2.51
N SER A 277 -8.26 -18.53 -2.61
CA SER A 277 -8.22 -19.64 -1.64
C SER A 277 -6.85 -20.30 -1.63
N ASP A 278 -6.20 -20.44 -2.79
CA ASP A 278 -4.87 -21.05 -2.85
C ASP A 278 -3.81 -20.25 -2.09
N ILE A 279 -3.93 -18.92 -2.08
CA ILE A 279 -3.01 -18.04 -1.33
C ILE A 279 -3.24 -18.22 0.17
N ILE A 280 -4.50 -18.21 0.60
CA ILE A 280 -4.86 -18.38 2.02
C ILE A 280 -4.45 -19.77 2.53
N GLU A 281 -4.82 -20.82 1.79
CA GLU A 281 -4.48 -22.21 2.13
C GLU A 281 -2.96 -22.40 2.20
N PHE A 282 -2.22 -21.81 1.26
CA PHE A 282 -0.75 -21.85 1.27
C PHE A 282 -0.15 -21.20 2.52
N PHE A 283 -0.58 -19.99 2.92
CA PHE A 283 -0.06 -19.38 4.15
C PHE A 283 -0.49 -20.15 5.39
N ASP A 284 -1.72 -20.70 5.44
CA ASP A 284 -2.18 -21.54 6.55
C ASP A 284 -1.38 -22.86 6.66
N GLU A 285 -0.91 -23.42 5.55
CA GLU A 285 -0.05 -24.60 5.50
C GLU A 285 1.40 -24.26 5.87
N GLU A 286 2.01 -23.29 5.22
CA GLU A 286 3.41 -22.90 5.45
C GLU A 286 3.63 -22.32 6.85
N TYR A 287 2.61 -21.71 7.46
CA TYR A 287 2.72 -21.28 8.85
C TYR A 287 2.90 -22.48 9.81
N LYS A 288 2.33 -23.66 9.50
CA LYS A 288 2.57 -24.87 10.31
C LYS A 288 4.02 -25.34 10.18
N ASN A 289 4.63 -25.17 9.01
CA ASN A 289 6.05 -25.46 8.79
C ASN A 289 6.93 -24.45 9.52
N TYR A 290 6.59 -23.16 9.45
CA TYR A 290 7.24 -22.10 10.22
C TYR A 290 7.28 -22.39 11.72
N LEU A 291 6.17 -22.87 12.31
CA LEU A 291 6.10 -23.26 13.71
C LEU A 291 6.97 -24.48 14.07
N ARG A 292 7.40 -25.26 13.07
CA ARG A 292 8.33 -26.39 13.20
C ARG A 292 9.78 -26.03 12.88
N ASP A 293 10.09 -24.73 12.76
CA ASP A 293 11.40 -24.21 12.40
C ASP A 293 11.79 -24.39 10.92
N GLU A 294 10.85 -24.80 10.06
CA GLU A 294 10.99 -24.83 8.59
C GLU A 294 10.47 -23.49 8.01
N LYS A 295 11.24 -22.42 8.19
CA LYS A 295 10.76 -21.04 8.06
C LYS A 295 10.92 -20.40 6.69
N ASP A 296 11.89 -20.87 5.90
CA ASP A 296 12.40 -20.14 4.73
C ASP A 296 11.29 -19.81 3.72
N LEU A 297 10.45 -20.79 3.37
CA LEU A 297 9.41 -20.61 2.36
C LEU A 297 8.29 -19.67 2.83
N PHE A 298 7.91 -19.74 4.11
CA PHE A 298 6.89 -18.87 4.68
C PHE A 298 7.34 -17.40 4.69
N LEU A 299 8.55 -17.14 5.19
CA LEU A 299 9.11 -15.78 5.23
C LEU A 299 9.34 -15.24 3.81
N LEU A 300 9.89 -16.06 2.91
CA LEU A 300 10.06 -15.72 1.49
C LEU A 300 8.73 -15.31 0.84
N ALA A 301 7.66 -16.06 1.10
CA ALA A 301 6.35 -15.73 0.55
C ALA A 301 5.76 -14.44 1.12
N ILE A 302 5.96 -14.17 2.42
CA ILE A 302 5.56 -12.90 3.02
C ILE A 302 6.26 -11.75 2.31
N GLN A 303 7.60 -11.74 2.24
CA GLN A 303 8.32 -10.62 1.62
C GLN A 303 7.91 -10.39 0.17
N ASN A 304 7.78 -11.46 -0.62
CA ASN A 304 7.41 -11.36 -2.03
C ASN A 304 6.02 -10.75 -2.16
N LEU A 305 5.06 -11.23 -1.36
CA LEU A 305 3.71 -10.67 -1.37
C LEU A 305 3.72 -9.18 -0.99
N MET A 306 4.51 -8.78 0.00
CA MET A 306 4.61 -7.40 0.47
C MET A 306 5.22 -6.47 -0.58
N ILE A 307 6.39 -6.82 -1.13
CA ILE A 307 7.07 -6.01 -2.17
C ILE A 307 6.21 -5.90 -3.43
N ASN A 308 5.47 -6.96 -3.78
CA ASN A 308 4.62 -6.95 -4.96
C ASN A 308 3.34 -6.13 -4.81
N SER A 309 2.85 -6.00 -3.58
CA SER A 309 1.50 -5.48 -3.34
C SER A 309 1.50 -4.07 -2.77
N SER A 310 2.53 -3.66 -2.03
CA SER A 310 2.46 -2.42 -1.27
C SER A 310 3.48 -1.38 -1.70
N GLU A 311 2.99 -0.15 -1.81
CA GLU A 311 3.82 1.04 -1.98
C GLU A 311 4.13 1.72 -0.65
N ASN A 312 3.70 1.15 0.47
CA ASN A 312 3.82 1.75 1.80
C ASN A 312 4.57 0.81 2.73
N ILE A 313 5.87 0.71 2.45
CA ILE A 313 6.83 -0.14 3.14
C ILE A 313 7.86 0.76 3.81
N VAL A 314 8.10 0.53 5.10
CA VAL A 314 9.12 1.22 5.89
C VAL A 314 10.17 0.22 6.36
N LEU A 315 11.44 0.58 6.28
CA LEU A 315 12.57 -0.19 6.76
C LEU A 315 13.26 0.57 7.89
N SER A 316 13.78 -0.14 8.88
CA SER A 316 14.74 0.44 9.82
C SER A 316 16.05 0.76 9.11
N LYS A 317 16.86 1.64 9.72
CA LYS A 317 18.20 1.95 9.21
C LYS A 317 19.10 0.72 9.16
N LYS A 318 18.96 -0.19 10.13
CA LYS A 318 19.68 -1.46 10.20
C LYS A 318 19.39 -2.33 8.97
N LEU A 319 18.13 -2.57 8.65
CA LEU A 319 17.76 -3.39 7.50
C LEU A 319 18.15 -2.74 6.17
N TYR A 320 17.88 -1.44 6.00
CA TYR A 320 18.29 -0.74 4.80
C TYR A 320 19.81 -0.83 4.56
N SER A 321 20.61 -0.58 5.60
CA SER A 321 22.08 -0.65 5.51
C SER A 321 22.56 -2.07 5.20
N SER A 322 21.91 -3.09 5.77
CA SER A 322 22.20 -4.50 5.47
C SER A 322 21.99 -4.78 3.98
N LEU A 323 20.80 -4.47 3.47
CA LEU A 323 20.44 -4.69 2.06
C LEU A 323 21.35 -3.93 1.09
N ASP A 324 21.68 -2.69 1.41
CA ASP A 324 22.57 -1.86 0.59
C ASP A 324 23.99 -2.44 0.56
N SER A 325 24.53 -2.81 1.73
CA SER A 325 25.89 -3.35 1.86
C SER A 325 26.08 -4.74 1.23
N SER A 326 25.03 -5.56 1.19
CA SER A 326 25.08 -6.88 0.56
C SER A 326 24.74 -6.88 -0.94
N GLY A 327 24.27 -5.74 -1.48
CA GLY A 327 23.76 -5.64 -2.85
C GLY A 327 22.32 -6.14 -3.02
N GLU A 328 21.70 -6.67 -1.96
CA GLU A 328 20.32 -7.16 -1.98
C GLU A 328 19.28 -6.07 -2.26
N LEU A 329 19.60 -4.81 -1.96
CA LEU A 329 18.71 -3.67 -2.25
C LEU A 329 18.37 -3.57 -3.75
N GLU A 330 19.31 -3.89 -4.63
CA GLU A 330 19.07 -3.89 -6.08
C GLU A 330 18.04 -4.95 -6.47
N HIS A 331 18.07 -6.12 -5.83
CA HIS A 331 17.09 -7.18 -6.05
C HIS A 331 15.68 -6.77 -5.58
N VAL A 332 15.58 -6.07 -4.44
CA VAL A 332 14.31 -5.48 -3.97
C VAL A 332 13.77 -4.46 -4.98
N VAL A 333 14.63 -3.57 -5.49
CA VAL A 333 14.27 -2.56 -6.51
C VAL A 333 13.77 -3.23 -7.78
N ASN A 334 14.48 -4.23 -8.27
CA ASN A 334 14.11 -4.98 -9.45
C ASN A 334 12.77 -5.68 -9.28
N GLN A 335 12.52 -6.29 -8.12
CA GLN A 335 11.22 -6.92 -7.86
C GLN A 335 10.08 -5.93 -7.84
N PHE A 336 10.26 -4.81 -7.15
CA PHE A 336 9.24 -3.78 -7.07
C PHE A 336 8.93 -3.13 -8.43
N ASN A 337 9.96 -2.81 -9.21
CA ASN A 337 9.78 -2.25 -10.56
C ASN A 337 9.07 -3.25 -11.49
N GLY A 338 9.38 -4.53 -11.30
CA GLY A 338 8.69 -5.63 -11.93
C GLY A 338 7.20 -5.74 -11.62
N SER A 339 6.85 -5.60 -10.33
CA SER A 339 5.47 -5.74 -9.85
C SER A 339 4.54 -4.63 -10.38
N ILE A 340 5.10 -3.45 -10.65
CA ILE A 340 4.36 -2.30 -11.19
C ILE A 340 4.54 -2.09 -12.69
N SER A 341 5.35 -2.93 -13.35
CA SER A 341 5.52 -2.86 -14.79
C SER A 341 4.16 -2.98 -15.47
N SER A 342 4.02 -2.32 -16.61
CA SER A 342 2.83 -2.47 -17.46
C SER A 342 2.96 -3.61 -18.46
N ASN A 343 4.16 -4.18 -18.60
CA ASN A 343 4.44 -5.34 -19.42
C ASN A 343 4.05 -6.62 -18.66
N VAL A 344 3.04 -7.32 -19.15
CA VAL A 344 2.53 -8.56 -18.54
C VAL A 344 3.60 -9.66 -18.48
N GLU A 345 4.54 -9.68 -19.43
CA GLU A 345 5.63 -10.66 -19.43
C GLU A 345 6.67 -10.39 -18.35
N GLU A 346 6.87 -9.14 -17.96
CA GLU A 346 7.75 -8.77 -16.84
C GLU A 346 7.06 -9.06 -15.51
N GLN A 347 5.78 -8.68 -15.36
CA GLN A 347 5.00 -8.90 -14.14
C GLN A 347 5.02 -10.36 -13.65
N LYS A 348 5.05 -11.33 -14.57
CA LYS A 348 4.90 -12.75 -14.21
C LYS A 348 6.04 -13.28 -13.34
N TYR A 349 7.24 -12.75 -13.52
CA TYR A 349 8.41 -13.19 -12.77
C TYR A 349 8.44 -12.63 -11.37
N TYR A 350 7.82 -11.46 -11.16
CA TYR A 350 7.93 -10.77 -9.89
C TYR A 350 6.84 -11.17 -8.90
N GLN A 351 5.72 -11.72 -9.37
CA GLN A 351 4.59 -12.13 -8.53
C GLN A 351 4.66 -13.55 -7.94
N ASN A 352 5.72 -14.31 -8.20
CA ASN A 352 5.83 -15.67 -7.66
C ASN A 352 6.21 -15.65 -6.17
N LEU A 353 5.29 -16.06 -5.30
CA LEU A 353 5.49 -16.06 -3.86
C LEU A 353 6.59 -17.03 -3.39
N LYS A 354 6.92 -18.05 -4.17
CA LYS A 354 7.89 -19.08 -3.79
C LYS A 354 9.28 -18.86 -4.38
N GLN A 355 9.43 -17.83 -5.21
CA GLN A 355 10.67 -17.57 -5.92
C GLN A 355 11.63 -16.81 -5.03
N ASP A 356 12.85 -17.33 -4.91
CA ASP A 356 13.96 -16.57 -4.35
C ASP A 356 14.42 -15.53 -5.38
N HIS A 357 14.37 -14.26 -4.97
CA HIS A 357 14.80 -13.12 -5.77
C HIS A 357 16.18 -12.61 -5.36
N GLY A 358 16.88 -13.29 -4.45
CA GLY A 358 18.22 -12.95 -4.01
C GLY A 358 18.26 -11.87 -2.95
N PHE A 359 17.24 -11.77 -2.09
CA PHE A 359 17.25 -10.88 -0.92
C PHE A 359 16.40 -11.43 0.22
N THR A 360 16.67 -10.97 1.45
CA THR A 360 15.80 -11.21 2.60
C THR A 360 15.47 -9.92 3.35
N LEU A 361 14.19 -9.74 3.70
CA LEU A 361 13.78 -8.68 4.64
C LEU A 361 13.85 -9.11 6.12
N PHE A 362 14.16 -10.38 6.38
CA PHE A 362 14.19 -10.97 7.70
C PHE A 362 15.65 -11.23 8.10
N ILE A 363 16.22 -10.34 8.93
CA ILE A 363 17.63 -10.34 9.39
C ILE A 363 17.77 -10.44 10.91
#